data_AF-A0A3B0VQZ6-F1
#
_entry.id   AF-A0A3B0VQZ6-F1
#
_cell.length_a   1.000
_cell.length_b   1.000
_cell.length_c   1.000
_cell.angle_alpha   90.00
_cell.angle_beta   90.00
_cell.angle_gamma   90.00
#
_symmetry.space_group_name_H-M   'P 1'
#
loop_
_entity.id
_entity.type
_entity.pdbx_description
1 polymer ?
#
loop_
_entity_poly.entity_id
_entity_poly.type
_entity_poly.pdbx_seq_one_letter_code
_entity_poly.pdbx_strand_id
1 'polypeptide(L)'
;YGDYEDDFAQKVLGGAIVAADADLSHPLAFGTHLKTQYVLMKGDAVLKPVKTKSEQFYSTPLQVTEQVRAAGYVSDYWFKKIQNVPLVVAEKSGRGTLIKFGFNPNFRAFWYGTQRWIINAIFQADLIRKTKK
;
A
#
# COMPACT_ATOMS: atom_id res chain seq x y z
N TYR A 1 -29.84 -18.27 4.54
CA TYR A 1 -28.68 -19.10 4.94
C TYR A 1 -27.99 -19.75 3.75
N GLY A 2 -28.71 -20.09 2.66
CA GLY A 2 -28.10 -20.67 1.46
C GLY A 2 -26.94 -19.86 0.87
N ASP A 3 -27.06 -18.53 0.84
CA ASP A 3 -26.03 -17.66 0.24
C ASP A 3 -24.93 -17.21 1.22
N TYR A 4 -24.95 -17.71 2.47
CA TYR A 4 -24.04 -17.23 3.51
C TYR A 4 -22.57 -17.50 3.17
N GLU A 5 -22.26 -18.67 2.59
CA GLU A 5 -20.89 -19.03 2.22
C GLU A 5 -20.37 -18.15 1.09
N ASP A 6 -21.21 -17.87 0.08
CA ASP A 6 -20.85 -17.01 -1.05
C ASP A 6 -20.64 -15.56 -0.60
N ASP A 7 -21.54 -15.03 0.24
CA ASP A 7 -21.41 -13.70 0.83
C ASP A 7 -20.14 -13.57 1.68
N PHE A 8 -19.78 -14.63 2.42
CA PHE A 8 -18.56 -14.65 3.21
C PHE A 8 -17.31 -14.73 2.34
N ALA A 9 -17.32 -15.56 1.30
CA ALA A 9 -16.21 -15.69 0.36
C ALA A 9 -15.90 -14.36 -0.33
N GLN A 10 -16.91 -13.57 -0.70
CA GLN A 10 -16.72 -12.23 -1.26
C GLN A 10 -16.01 -11.26 -0.31
N LYS A 11 -16.08 -11.47 1.01
CA LYS A 11 -15.41 -10.62 2.01
C LYS A 11 -13.98 -11.05 2.30
N VAL A 12 -13.50 -12.15 1.73
CA VAL A 12 -12.13 -12.63 1.89
C VAL A 12 -11.25 -12.19 0.72
N LEU A 13 -10.14 -11.51 1.00
CA LEU A 13 -9.09 -11.26 0.00
C LEU A 13 -8.03 -12.37 0.09
N GLY A 14 -8.25 -13.46 -0.64
CA GLY A 14 -7.38 -14.65 -0.60
C GLY A 14 -5.97 -14.42 -1.15
N GLY A 15 -5.82 -13.41 -2.00
CA GLY A 15 -4.58 -13.02 -2.66
C GLY A 15 -4.87 -12.41 -4.02
N ALA A 16 -4.57 -11.12 -4.17
CA ALA A 16 -4.69 -10.42 -5.45
C ALA A 16 -3.51 -9.48 -5.64
N ILE A 17 -3.07 -9.36 -6.89
CA ILE A 17 -2.07 -8.37 -7.29
C ILE A 17 -2.84 -7.13 -7.73
N VAL A 18 -2.57 -6.03 -7.04
CA VAL A 18 -3.15 -4.72 -7.34
C VAL A 18 -2.11 -3.80 -7.96
N ALA A 19 -2.56 -2.92 -8.86
CA ALA A 19 -1.74 -1.84 -9.37
C ALA A 19 -1.73 -0.67 -8.38
N ALA A 20 -0.57 -0.06 -8.20
CA ALA A 20 -0.36 1.07 -7.31
C ALA A 20 0.52 2.13 -7.97
N ASP A 21 0.21 3.39 -7.71
CA ASP A 21 1.03 4.53 -8.12
C ASP A 21 2.04 4.86 -7.02
N ALA A 22 3.31 4.90 -7.42
CA ALA A 22 4.43 5.31 -6.57
C ALA A 22 4.81 6.77 -6.81
N ASP A 23 5.00 7.51 -5.71
CA ASP A 23 5.68 8.80 -5.74
C ASP A 23 7.20 8.58 -5.77
N LEU A 24 7.78 8.69 -6.96
CA LEU A 24 9.22 8.48 -7.18
C LEU A 24 10.09 9.57 -6.55
N SER A 25 9.51 10.69 -6.09
CA SER A 25 10.24 11.74 -5.38
C SER A 25 10.44 11.42 -3.89
N HIS A 26 9.64 10.49 -3.35
CA HIS A 26 9.68 10.15 -1.93
C HIS A 26 10.89 9.24 -1.60
N PRO A 27 11.56 9.42 -0.44
CA PRO A 27 12.73 8.62 -0.07
C PRO A 27 12.52 7.10 -0.10
N LEU A 28 11.31 6.64 0.22
CA LEU A 28 10.96 5.21 0.19
C LEU A 28 10.90 4.62 -1.23
N ALA A 29 10.79 5.44 -2.27
CA ALA A 29 10.82 5.01 -3.65
C ALA A 29 12.25 5.00 -4.25
N PHE A 30 13.30 5.22 -3.44
CA PHE A 30 14.67 5.26 -3.94
C PHE A 30 15.06 4.00 -4.73
N GLY A 31 15.53 4.20 -5.97
CA GLY A 31 15.89 3.14 -6.91
C GLY A 31 14.70 2.39 -7.53
N THR A 32 13.47 2.88 -7.34
CA THR A 32 12.30 2.48 -8.14
C THR A 32 12.21 3.39 -9.36
N HIS A 33 12.06 2.80 -10.55
CA HIS A 33 12.02 3.54 -11.82
C HIS A 33 10.64 3.60 -12.45
N LEU A 34 9.77 2.65 -12.11
CA LEU A 34 8.42 2.57 -12.66
C LEU A 34 7.44 3.26 -11.72
N LYS A 35 6.62 4.17 -12.25
CA LYS A 35 5.56 4.81 -11.46
C LYS A 35 4.51 3.79 -11.02
N THR A 36 4.08 2.93 -11.93
CA THR A 36 3.18 1.83 -11.60
C THR A 36 3.96 0.69 -10.95
N GLN A 37 3.55 0.33 -9.75
CA GLN A 37 4.04 -0.79 -8.96
C GLN A 37 2.93 -1.82 -8.79
N TYR A 38 3.32 -3.07 -8.52
CA TYR A 38 2.39 -4.17 -8.30
C TYR A 38 2.58 -4.74 -6.91
N VAL A 39 1.48 -4.95 -6.19
CA VAL A 39 1.48 -5.33 -4.77
C VAL A 39 0.52 -6.48 -4.51
N LEU A 40 0.95 -7.45 -3.70
CA LEU A 40 0.15 -8.60 -3.27
C LEU A 40 -0.62 -8.16 -2.06
N MET A 41 -1.92 -8.00 -2.22
CA MET A 41 -2.83 -7.83 -1.11
C MET A 41 -3.44 -9.17 -0.74
N LYS A 42 -3.45 -9.45 0.56
CA LYS A 42 -4.05 -10.65 1.15
C LYS A 42 -4.52 -10.31 2.56
N GLY A 43 -5.64 -10.90 2.97
CA GLY A 43 -6.22 -10.69 4.30
C GLY A 43 -7.08 -9.42 4.34
N ASP A 44 -7.22 -8.85 5.53
CA ASP A 44 -8.17 -7.77 5.81
C ASP A 44 -7.52 -6.42 6.13
N ALA A 45 -6.19 -6.36 6.17
CA ALA A 45 -5.43 -5.16 6.47
C ALA A 45 -5.60 -4.11 5.36
N VAL A 46 -6.18 -2.96 5.73
CA VAL A 46 -6.38 -1.79 4.85
C VAL A 46 -5.96 -0.56 5.64
N LEU A 47 -5.00 0.19 5.13
CA LEU A 47 -4.61 1.45 5.76
C LEU A 47 -5.70 2.50 5.52
N LYS A 48 -5.98 3.30 6.55
CA LYS A 48 -6.91 4.42 6.41
C LYS A 48 -6.22 5.58 5.67
N PRO A 49 -6.94 6.30 4.79
CA PRO A 49 -6.47 7.56 4.24
C PRO A 49 -6.07 8.53 5.35
N VAL A 50 -5.06 9.35 5.07
CA VAL A 50 -4.62 10.39 6.01
C VAL A 50 -5.67 11.52 6.04
N LYS A 51 -5.88 12.12 7.22
CA LYS A 51 -7.05 12.97 7.53
C LYS A 51 -7.20 14.20 6.64
N THR A 52 -6.10 14.73 6.09
CA THR A 52 -6.15 15.89 5.19
C THR A 52 -5.46 15.60 3.86
N LYS A 53 -6.02 16.14 2.76
CA LYS A 53 -5.44 16.01 1.41
C LYS A 53 -3.99 16.49 1.35
N SER A 54 -3.66 17.58 2.04
CA SER A 54 -2.29 18.11 2.08
C SER A 54 -1.31 17.20 2.80
N GLU A 55 -1.73 16.47 3.84
CA GLU A 55 -0.89 15.45 4.48
C GLU A 55 -0.73 14.23 3.57
N GLN A 56 -1.82 13.80 2.93
CA GLN A 56 -1.86 12.60 2.10
C GLN A 56 -0.82 12.63 0.98
N PHE A 57 -0.66 13.75 0.28
CA PHE A 57 0.28 13.86 -0.86
C PHE A 57 1.73 13.57 -0.47
N TYR A 58 2.15 14.01 0.72
CA TYR A 58 3.55 13.88 1.12
C TYR A 58 3.80 12.66 2.01
N SER A 59 2.78 12.10 2.65
CA SER A 59 2.90 10.95 3.54
C SER A 59 2.53 9.61 2.90
N THR A 60 2.04 9.61 1.66
CA THR A 60 1.53 8.40 0.98
C THR A 60 2.34 8.09 -0.28
N PRO A 61 3.53 7.50 -0.15
CA PRO A 61 4.40 7.28 -1.31
C PRO A 61 3.96 6.13 -2.21
N LEU A 62 2.99 5.31 -1.79
CA LEU A 62 2.42 4.23 -2.60
C LEU A 62 0.93 4.11 -2.33
N GLN A 63 0.11 4.17 -3.39
CA GLN A 63 -1.35 4.17 -3.29
C GLN A 63 -1.95 3.30 -4.40
N VAL A 64 -3.01 2.54 -4.10
CA VAL A 64 -3.74 1.75 -5.13
C VAL A 64 -4.32 2.68 -6.19
N THR A 65 -4.18 2.30 -7.47
CA THR A 65 -4.75 3.07 -8.59
C THR A 65 -6.27 2.86 -8.71
N GLU A 66 -6.93 3.65 -9.55
CA GLU A 66 -8.35 3.40 -9.88
C GLU A 66 -8.54 2.07 -10.63
N GLN A 67 -7.55 1.69 -11.45
CA GLN A 67 -7.49 0.40 -12.12
C GLN A 67 -6.88 -0.65 -11.18
N VAL A 68 -7.65 -1.01 -10.14
CA VAL A 68 -7.19 -1.86 -9.03
C VAL A 68 -6.64 -3.22 -9.49
N ARG A 69 -7.28 -3.88 -10.46
CA ARG A 69 -7.03 -5.30 -10.77
C ARG A 69 -5.85 -5.46 -11.74
N ALA A 70 -4.75 -6.05 -11.27
CA ALA A 70 -3.66 -6.50 -12.14
C ALA A 70 -3.69 -8.01 -12.37
N ALA A 71 -3.81 -8.81 -11.30
CA ALA A 71 -3.97 -10.27 -11.39
C ALA A 71 -4.64 -10.86 -10.15
N GLY A 72 -5.23 -12.06 -10.29
CA GLY A 72 -5.98 -12.74 -9.24
C GLY A 72 -7.44 -12.25 -9.11
N TYR A 73 -8.14 -12.74 -8.09
CA TYR A 73 -9.56 -12.42 -7.87
C TYR A 73 -9.72 -11.31 -6.82
N VAL A 74 -10.48 -10.28 -7.19
CA VAL A 74 -10.90 -9.19 -6.29
C VAL A 74 -12.41 -9.05 -6.43
N SER A 75 -13.16 -9.42 -5.39
CA SER A 75 -14.61 -9.25 -5.35
C SER A 75 -14.99 -7.77 -5.49
N ASP A 76 -16.25 -7.49 -5.85
CA ASP A 76 -16.70 -6.10 -5.98
C ASP A 76 -16.72 -5.36 -4.63
N TYR A 77 -16.93 -6.08 -3.53
CA TYR A 77 -16.76 -5.56 -2.17
C TYR A 77 -15.33 -5.05 -1.97
N TRP A 78 -14.32 -5.88 -2.29
CA TRP A 78 -12.92 -5.53 -2.12
C TRP A 78 -12.47 -4.45 -3.10
N PHE A 79 -12.93 -4.51 -4.34
CA PHE A 79 -12.64 -3.51 -5.38
C PHE A 79 -13.00 -2.10 -4.89
N LYS A 80 -14.23 -1.91 -4.40
CA LYS A 80 -14.69 -0.63 -3.84
C LYS A 80 -13.93 -0.22 -2.59
N LYS A 81 -13.53 -1.20 -1.76
CA LYS A 81 -12.87 -0.96 -0.48
C LYS A 81 -11.40 -0.51 -0.62
N ILE A 82 -10.69 -0.96 -1.66
CA ILE A 82 -9.25 -0.71 -1.82
C ILE A 82 -8.91 0.29 -2.92
N GLN A 83 -9.90 0.75 -3.68
CA GLN A 83 -9.69 1.82 -4.65
C GLN A 83 -9.18 3.08 -3.94
N ASN A 84 -8.08 3.66 -4.45
CA ASN A 84 -7.45 4.85 -3.89
C ASN A 84 -6.99 4.71 -2.43
N VAL A 85 -6.81 3.49 -1.92
CA VAL A 85 -6.31 3.26 -0.57
C VAL A 85 -4.78 3.41 -0.52
N PRO A 86 -4.22 4.04 0.53
CA PRO A 86 -2.77 4.05 0.73
C PRO A 86 -2.24 2.63 1.00
N LEU A 87 -1.19 2.23 0.29
CA LEU A 87 -0.47 0.98 0.55
C LEU A 87 0.74 1.19 1.45
N VAL A 88 1.37 2.36 1.37
CA VAL A 88 2.45 2.78 2.27
C VAL A 88 2.11 4.15 2.83
N VAL A 89 2.22 4.30 4.15
CA VAL A 89 2.14 5.60 4.82
C VAL A 89 3.42 5.83 5.60
N ALA A 90 4.04 6.99 5.42
CA ALA A 90 5.27 7.39 6.08
C ALA A 90 5.10 8.75 6.74
N GLU A 91 5.32 8.82 8.06
CA GLU A 91 5.19 10.06 8.83
C GLU A 91 6.24 10.16 9.93
N LYS A 92 6.66 11.39 10.26
CA LYS A 92 7.53 11.63 11.42
C LYS A 92 6.70 11.59 12.71
N SER A 93 7.21 10.89 13.72
CA SER A 93 6.61 10.82 15.06
C SER A 93 7.70 11.07 16.11
N GLY A 94 7.66 12.26 16.72
CA GLY A 94 8.73 12.73 17.60
C GLY A 94 10.08 12.77 16.87
N ARG A 95 11.07 12.04 17.41
CA ARG A 95 12.40 11.89 16.81
C ARG A 95 12.49 10.75 15.79
N GLY A 96 11.49 9.87 15.73
CA GLY A 96 11.47 8.70 14.86
C GLY A 96 10.59 8.89 13.62
N THR A 97 10.55 7.85 12.79
CA THR A 97 9.67 7.76 11.62
C THR A 97 8.76 6.53 11.77
N LEU A 98 7.47 6.72 11.54
CA LEU A 98 6.48 5.65 11.48
C LEU A 98 6.17 5.32 10.03
N ILE A 99 6.47 4.09 9.62
CA ILE A 99 6.22 3.58 8.27
C ILE A 99 5.25 2.41 8.38
N LYS A 100 4.10 2.52 7.73
CA LYS A 100 3.02 1.53 7.75
C LYS A 100 2.88 0.91 6.37
N PHE A 101 2.80 -0.42 6.32
CA PHE A 101 2.50 -1.17 5.11
C PHE A 101 1.10 -1.78 5.22
N GLY A 102 0.25 -1.54 4.22
CA GLY A 102 -1.07 -2.18 4.08
C GLY A 102 -1.02 -3.58 3.47
N PHE A 103 0.18 -4.14 3.35
CA PHE A 103 0.47 -5.42 2.73
C PHE A 103 1.78 -5.98 3.31
N ASN A 104 2.13 -7.21 2.97
CA ASN A 104 3.42 -7.78 3.34
C ASN A 104 4.48 -7.50 2.26
N PRO A 105 5.47 -6.62 2.50
CA PRO A 105 6.46 -6.26 1.48
C PRO A 105 7.48 -7.36 1.17
N ASN A 106 7.55 -8.41 1.99
CA ASN A 106 8.45 -9.54 1.80
C ASN A 106 7.71 -10.89 1.90
N PHE A 107 6.53 -10.99 1.28
CA PHE A 107 5.77 -12.23 1.28
C PHE A 107 6.55 -13.35 0.55
N ARG A 108 7.10 -14.29 1.31
CA ARG A 108 7.81 -15.50 0.84
C ARG A 108 8.95 -15.24 -0.16
N ALA A 109 9.53 -14.02 -0.16
CA ALA A 109 10.50 -13.58 -1.16
C ALA A 109 10.04 -13.80 -2.63
N PHE A 110 8.72 -13.84 -2.87
CA PHE A 110 8.16 -14.26 -4.15
C PHE A 110 8.42 -13.26 -5.29
N TRP A 111 8.61 -11.97 -4.97
CA TRP A 111 9.05 -10.99 -5.94
C TRP A 111 9.96 -9.93 -5.31
N TYR A 112 10.79 -9.33 -6.16
CA TYR A 112 11.74 -8.29 -5.75
C TYR A 112 11.08 -6.90 -5.62
N GLY A 113 9.98 -6.65 -6.35
CA GLY A 113 9.38 -5.32 -6.49
C GLY A 113 9.06 -4.65 -5.14
N THR A 114 8.36 -5.34 -4.24
CA THR A 114 8.00 -4.76 -2.93
C THR A 114 9.09 -4.83 -1.87
N GLN A 115 10.11 -5.68 -2.03
CA GLN A 115 11.20 -5.81 -1.05
C GLN A 115 12.01 -4.52 -0.95
N ARG A 116 12.17 -3.80 -2.05
CA ARG A 116 12.85 -2.51 -2.07
C ARG A 116 12.20 -1.49 -1.12
N TRP A 117 10.87 -1.52 -0.97
CA TRP A 117 10.16 -0.61 -0.08
C TRP A 117 10.49 -0.84 1.39
N ILE A 118 10.62 -2.10 1.82
CA ILE A 118 11.03 -2.40 3.21
C ILE A 118 12.51 -2.13 3.44
N ILE A 119 13.38 -2.38 2.45
CA ILE A 119 14.80 -1.99 2.52
C ILE A 119 14.92 -0.47 2.68
N ASN A 120 14.21 0.30 1.86
CA ASN A 120 14.24 1.75 1.93
C ASN A 120 13.61 2.27 3.24
N ALA A 121 12.64 1.55 3.80
CA ALA A 121 12.09 1.87 5.13
C ALA A 121 13.12 1.72 6.25
N ILE A 122 14.15 0.89 6.08
CA ILE A 122 15.24 0.74 7.07
C ILE A 122 16.30 1.83 6.86
N PHE A 123 16.76 2.03 5.62
CA PHE A 123 17.96 2.85 5.36
C PHE A 123 17.67 4.30 4.98
N GLN A 124 16.44 4.66 4.58
CA GLN A 124 16.07 5.98 4.07
C GLN A 124 15.00 6.66 4.93
N ALA A 125 14.57 6.02 6.02
CA ALA A 125 13.57 6.58 6.94
C ALA A 125 13.96 7.93 7.54
N ASP A 126 15.26 8.20 7.69
CA ASP A 126 15.76 9.46 8.25
C ASP A 126 15.67 10.64 7.27
N LEU A 127 15.56 10.36 5.97
CA LEU A 127 15.39 11.39 4.94
C LEU A 127 13.95 11.92 4.86
N ILE A 128 12.99 11.21 5.47
CA ILE A 128 11.58 11.59 5.49
C ILE A 128 11.43 12.82 6.40
N ARG A 129 10.79 13.88 5.90
CA ARG A 129 10.65 15.13 6.64
C ARG A 129 9.26 15.28 7.21
N LYS A 130 9.14 16.06 8.29
CA LYS A 130 7.84 16.45 8.82
C LYS A 130 7.16 17.37 7.79
N THR A 131 5.94 17.04 7.41
CA THR A 131 5.17 17.73 6.36
C THR A 131 4.33 18.89 6.91
N LYS A 132 4.38 19.12 8.24
CA LYS A 132 3.83 20.30 8.94
C LYS A 132 4.82 20.83 9.98
N LYS A 133 4.82 22.14 10.23
CA LYS A 133 5.40 22.71 11.46
C LYS A 133 4.54 22.31 12.66
#